data_AF-A0A3D5EHI5-F1
#
_entry.id   AF-A0A3D5EHI5-F1
#
_cell.length_a   1.000
_cell.length_b   1.000
_cell.length_c   1.000
_cell.angle_alpha   90.00
_cell.angle_beta   90.00
_cell.angle_gamma   90.00
#
_symmetry.space_group_name_H-M   'P 1'
#
loop_
_entity.id
_entity.type
_entity.pdbx_description
1 polymer ?
#
loop_
_entity_poly.entity_id
_entity_poly.type
_entity_poly.pdbx_seq_one_letter_code
_entity_poly.pdbx_strand_id
1 'polypeptide(L)'
;MLNVFKKNKGEITPNLIKSTIESEFNAEFYAQKYTFLTTDDHLTHFVDEGWKEGLDPCEWFSTSKYMQAYPDVVASGVNPFFHYLYYGRNEGRNEGLVGVGGDGSLRALVNASNQSDDEYHNSRYFKEASDILGSELAFTSQQFERFANWTKVVPKANGPHPHVKAFLETAKATGSGKEAIALGWVIRKPDSFVWFETNQGEVLPMRSAFFQYRQDVYDAFEDEMTDALPYTGFVQALTACNPDTILRIYALSSQGAHEVAQCNVERVDSAPKKLAEFLASINTPLSELPKRISKIDEPLISSAIAQKNKAISAMPHEVYSIGECSSPEASIIIPLYGRVDFVEAQMQCFSKDLFIQNHCELIYVIDDPFLVEPFKKLSSDIYALYGIPFKVVWGGLNRGFSGANNLGVEYANAHYLLFLNSDAFPTNPGWVEQLTDVLNSNSDYGVVSPRLLFADGSIQHAGMEFVYRNELSIWTNHHPNMGIDPSLDPHSEATVVPAVTGACMLMTRALFDSVGGWDNGYLIGDFEDSDLCFKIREQGKHCVYVPTVELTHLERQSFNLTGAPDFRTKVVIYNATRHQNKWSSLLQQSVSKG
;
A
#
# COMPACT_ATOMS: atom_id res chain seq x y z
N MET A 1 -11.71 31.29 6.14
CA MET A 1 -13.12 31.06 5.75
C MET A 1 -13.28 31.05 4.23
N LEU A 2 -12.51 30.18 3.55
CA LEU A 2 -12.36 29.90 2.09
C LEU A 2 -10.94 29.37 1.77
N ASN A 3 -10.03 29.38 2.76
CA ASN A 3 -8.61 29.03 2.58
C ASN A 3 -8.22 27.59 2.95
N VAL A 4 -9.16 26.76 3.45
CA VAL A 4 -8.87 25.34 3.74
C VAL A 4 -9.18 24.44 2.53
N PHE A 5 -10.10 24.86 1.64
CA PHE A 5 -10.46 24.10 0.43
C PHE A 5 -9.64 24.46 -0.82
N LYS A 6 -8.93 25.60 -0.83
CA LYS A 6 -8.19 26.08 -2.01
C LYS A 6 -6.89 25.34 -2.33
N LYS A 7 -6.40 24.46 -1.44
CA LYS A 7 -5.01 23.99 -1.58
C LYS A 7 -4.80 22.76 -2.47
N ASN A 8 -5.83 22.09 -3.01
CA ASN A 8 -5.58 20.92 -3.89
C ASN A 8 -6.70 20.40 -4.81
N LYS A 9 -7.83 21.09 -5.05
CA LYS A 9 -8.86 20.62 -6.00
C LYS A 9 -9.46 21.86 -6.70
N GLY A 10 -9.70 21.78 -8.02
CA GLY A 10 -10.00 22.92 -8.91
C GLY A 10 -11.06 23.90 -8.40
N GLU A 11 -11.13 25.10 -9.01
CA GLU A 11 -12.04 26.16 -8.57
C GLU A 11 -13.49 25.66 -8.46
N ILE A 12 -14.00 25.59 -7.23
CA ILE A 12 -15.41 25.33 -6.96
C ILE A 12 -16.17 26.60 -7.36
N THR A 13 -16.74 26.59 -8.56
CA THR A 13 -17.55 27.70 -9.08
C THR A 13 -19.01 27.51 -8.70
N PRO A 14 -19.81 28.60 -8.58
CA PRO A 14 -21.26 28.50 -8.36
C PRO A 14 -21.97 27.63 -9.41
N ASN A 15 -21.51 27.67 -10.66
CA ASN A 15 -22.04 26.84 -11.74
C ASN A 15 -21.78 25.34 -11.52
N LEU A 16 -20.60 24.97 -11.01
CA LEU A 16 -20.29 23.58 -10.68
C LEU A 16 -21.16 23.08 -9.52
N ILE A 17 -21.36 23.91 -8.49
CA ILE A 17 -22.23 23.58 -7.36
C ILE A 17 -23.65 23.34 -7.84
N LYS A 18 -24.21 24.30 -8.61
CA LYS A 18 -25.58 24.22 -9.11
C LYS A 18 -25.80 23.00 -10.01
N SER A 19 -24.93 22.76 -10.99
CA SER A 19 -25.06 21.62 -11.91
C SER A 19 -24.89 20.24 -11.22
N THR A 20 -24.03 20.15 -10.19
CA THR A 20 -23.86 18.91 -9.41
C THR A 20 -25.07 18.63 -8.53
N ILE A 21 -25.67 19.68 -7.92
CA ILE A 21 -26.90 19.52 -7.14
C ILE A 21 -28.07 19.17 -8.06
N GLU A 22 -28.18 19.83 -9.21
CA GLU A 22 -29.26 19.65 -10.17
C GLU A 22 -29.42 18.21 -10.64
N SER A 23 -28.32 17.45 -10.80
CA SER A 23 -28.40 16.04 -11.23
C SER A 23 -29.08 15.10 -10.24
N GLU A 24 -29.21 15.51 -8.98
CA GLU A 24 -29.63 14.64 -7.87
C GLU A 24 -30.71 15.30 -6.97
N PHE A 25 -31.11 16.53 -7.29
CA PHE A 25 -32.15 17.29 -6.59
C PHE A 25 -33.54 16.87 -7.06
N ASN A 26 -34.46 16.65 -6.13
CA ASN A 26 -35.84 16.28 -6.46
C ASN A 26 -36.79 17.47 -6.21
N ALA A 27 -37.12 18.20 -7.28
CA ALA A 27 -37.97 19.38 -7.20
C ALA A 27 -39.41 19.05 -6.76
N GLU A 28 -39.96 17.89 -7.16
CA GLU A 28 -41.32 17.48 -6.76
C GLU A 28 -41.37 17.17 -5.26
N PHE A 29 -40.40 16.42 -4.75
CA PHE A 29 -40.25 16.18 -3.31
C PHE A 29 -40.10 17.47 -2.54
N TYR A 30 -39.23 18.36 -3.00
CA TYR A 30 -38.93 19.62 -2.33
C TYR A 30 -40.17 20.52 -2.24
N ALA A 31 -40.94 20.64 -3.33
CA ALA A 31 -42.19 21.39 -3.36
C ALA A 31 -43.29 20.75 -2.49
N GLN A 32 -43.42 19.42 -2.51
CA GLN A 32 -44.41 18.69 -1.72
C GLN A 32 -44.10 18.74 -0.22
N LYS A 33 -42.82 18.66 0.16
CA LYS A 33 -42.38 18.67 1.56
C LYS A 33 -42.39 20.07 2.16
N TYR A 34 -42.09 21.10 1.35
CA TYR A 34 -41.96 22.49 1.79
C TYR A 34 -43.01 23.41 1.15
N THR A 35 -44.29 23.09 1.38
CA THR A 35 -45.44 23.80 0.80
C THR A 35 -45.59 25.28 1.22
N PHE A 36 -44.73 25.76 2.11
CA PHE A 36 -44.71 27.16 2.56
C PHE A 36 -43.83 28.06 1.68
N LEU A 37 -43.05 27.49 0.76
CA LEU A 37 -42.23 28.26 -0.18
C LEU A 37 -43.11 28.90 -1.26
N THR A 38 -42.82 30.16 -1.59
CA THR A 38 -43.58 30.97 -2.56
C THR A 38 -42.88 31.10 -3.92
N THR A 39 -41.78 30.38 -4.12
CA THR A 39 -40.96 30.39 -5.34
C THR A 39 -41.23 29.17 -6.21
N ASP A 40 -41.26 29.35 -7.53
CA ASP A 40 -41.37 28.25 -8.48
C ASP A 40 -39.99 27.64 -8.82
N ASP A 41 -38.89 28.36 -8.54
CA ASP A 41 -37.50 27.90 -8.74
C ASP A 41 -36.93 27.28 -7.46
N HIS A 42 -37.35 26.04 -7.19
CA HIS A 42 -36.97 25.27 -5.99
C HIS A 42 -35.49 24.88 -5.96
N LEU A 43 -34.87 24.65 -7.13
CA LEU A 43 -33.45 24.32 -7.22
C LEU A 43 -32.58 25.51 -6.81
N THR A 44 -32.82 26.69 -7.41
CA THR A 44 -32.07 27.90 -7.03
C THR A 44 -32.31 28.24 -5.56
N HIS A 45 -33.55 28.10 -5.08
CA HIS A 45 -33.86 28.26 -3.66
C HIS A 45 -33.03 27.33 -2.77
N PHE A 46 -32.96 26.03 -3.08
CA PHE A 46 -32.18 25.09 -2.29
C PHE A 46 -30.68 25.39 -2.33
N VAL A 47 -30.13 25.74 -3.50
CA VAL A 47 -28.69 26.04 -3.67
C VAL A 47 -28.28 27.27 -2.86
N ASP A 48 -29.11 28.31 -2.86
CA ASP A 48 -28.76 29.60 -2.27
C ASP A 48 -29.11 29.67 -0.78
N GLU A 49 -30.30 29.21 -0.37
CA GLU A 49 -30.83 29.43 0.99
C GLU A 49 -31.28 28.14 1.69
N GLY A 50 -31.94 27.22 0.98
CA GLY A 50 -32.62 26.08 1.60
C GLY A 50 -31.72 25.15 2.41
N TRP A 51 -30.48 24.92 1.96
CA TRP A 51 -29.54 24.10 2.73
C TRP A 51 -29.09 24.76 4.05
N LYS A 52 -29.07 26.10 4.13
CA LYS A 52 -28.69 26.84 5.36
C LYS A 52 -29.79 26.74 6.41
N GLU A 53 -31.02 26.59 5.97
CA GLU A 53 -32.21 26.34 6.80
C GLU A 53 -32.34 24.85 7.17
N GLY A 54 -31.42 24.00 6.72
CA GLY A 54 -31.42 22.56 6.99
C GLY A 54 -32.47 21.78 6.19
N LEU A 55 -33.02 22.35 5.12
CA LEU A 55 -33.99 21.70 4.24
C LEU A 55 -33.31 20.58 3.45
N ASP A 56 -34.07 19.53 3.16
CA ASP A 56 -33.58 18.30 2.52
C ASP A 56 -33.83 18.40 1.00
N PRO A 57 -32.81 18.19 0.16
CA PRO A 57 -32.92 18.35 -1.31
C PRO A 57 -33.68 17.23 -2.01
N CYS A 58 -33.74 16.05 -1.40
CA CYS A 58 -34.33 14.84 -1.96
C CYS A 58 -34.70 13.87 -0.83
N GLU A 59 -35.44 12.81 -1.18
CA GLU A 59 -35.96 11.80 -0.26
C GLU A 59 -34.87 11.08 0.53
N TRP A 60 -33.70 10.93 -0.09
CA TRP A 60 -32.63 10.07 0.39
C TRP A 60 -31.51 10.82 1.12
N PHE A 61 -31.57 12.15 1.21
CA PHE A 61 -30.53 12.95 1.86
C PHE A 61 -31.12 13.95 2.85
N SER A 62 -30.67 13.88 4.10
CA SER A 62 -30.93 14.85 5.13
C SER A 62 -29.75 15.81 5.29
N THR A 63 -29.99 17.07 4.95
CA THR A 63 -29.01 18.15 5.11
C THR A 63 -28.65 18.33 6.59
N SER A 64 -29.66 18.31 7.46
CA SER A 64 -29.49 18.50 8.90
C SER A 64 -28.67 17.38 9.55
N LYS A 65 -28.92 16.11 9.22
CA LYS A 65 -28.13 14.99 9.75
C LYS A 65 -26.68 15.02 9.27
N TYR A 66 -26.49 15.30 7.98
CA TYR A 66 -25.15 15.40 7.40
C TYR A 66 -24.32 16.52 8.06
N MET A 67 -24.92 17.68 8.28
CA MET A 67 -24.27 18.80 8.97
C MET A 67 -23.95 18.48 10.44
N GLN A 68 -24.82 17.74 11.12
CA GLN A 68 -24.59 17.32 12.51
C GLN A 68 -23.42 16.35 12.63
N ALA A 69 -23.30 15.40 11.70
CA ALA A 69 -22.24 14.40 11.70
C ALA A 69 -20.88 14.93 11.23
N TYR A 70 -20.87 15.97 10.39
CA TYR A 70 -19.64 16.52 9.79
C TYR A 70 -19.47 18.02 10.06
N PRO A 71 -19.04 18.41 11.28
CA PRO A 71 -18.83 19.81 11.65
C PRO A 71 -17.78 20.54 10.79
N ASP A 72 -16.84 19.81 10.20
CA ASP A 72 -15.83 20.34 9.29
C ASP A 72 -16.44 20.84 7.97
N VAL A 73 -17.50 20.18 7.49
CA VAL A 73 -18.27 20.63 6.32
C VAL A 73 -19.05 21.89 6.67
N VAL A 74 -19.66 21.96 7.85
CA VAL A 74 -20.34 23.17 8.34
C VAL A 74 -19.38 24.35 8.43
N ALA A 75 -18.20 24.15 9.03
CA ALA A 75 -17.17 25.17 9.15
C ALA A 75 -16.61 25.67 7.79
N SER A 76 -16.75 24.86 6.75
CA SER A 76 -16.32 25.22 5.39
C SER A 76 -17.26 26.21 4.69
N GLY A 77 -18.53 26.26 5.08
CA GLY A 77 -19.57 27.03 4.41
C GLY A 77 -19.99 26.49 3.04
N VAL A 78 -19.55 25.29 2.66
CA VAL A 78 -19.96 24.61 1.42
C VAL A 78 -21.31 23.94 1.61
N ASN A 79 -22.17 23.96 0.57
CA ASN A 79 -23.45 23.27 0.58
C ASN A 79 -23.25 21.76 0.89
N PRO A 80 -23.87 21.23 1.96
CA PRO A 80 -23.68 19.84 2.42
C PRO A 80 -24.02 18.77 1.38
N PHE A 81 -25.05 19.01 0.57
CA PHE A 81 -25.47 18.08 -0.47
C PHE A 81 -24.48 18.05 -1.63
N PHE A 82 -24.02 19.22 -2.08
CA PHE A 82 -22.90 19.30 -3.02
C PHE A 82 -21.65 18.64 -2.47
N HIS A 83 -21.31 18.90 -1.21
CA HIS A 83 -20.16 18.27 -0.57
C HIS A 83 -20.28 16.75 -0.60
N TYR A 84 -21.45 16.20 -0.25
CA TYR A 84 -21.66 14.76 -0.29
C TYR A 84 -21.48 14.19 -1.70
N LEU A 85 -22.16 14.77 -2.70
CA LEU A 85 -22.10 14.31 -4.09
C LEU A 85 -20.69 14.36 -4.68
N TYR A 86 -19.94 15.42 -4.36
CA TYR A 86 -18.65 15.70 -4.99
C TYR A 86 -17.45 15.13 -4.22
N TYR A 87 -17.56 15.00 -2.89
CA TYR A 87 -16.50 14.53 -2.00
C TYR A 87 -16.96 13.43 -1.05
N GLY A 88 -18.03 13.68 -0.28
CA GLY A 88 -18.45 12.87 0.85
C GLY A 88 -18.74 11.41 0.50
N ARG A 89 -19.33 11.14 -0.66
CA ARG A 89 -19.60 9.77 -1.16
C ARG A 89 -18.32 8.97 -1.36
N ASN A 90 -17.28 9.59 -1.92
CA ASN A 90 -15.96 8.96 -2.11
C ASN A 90 -15.16 8.88 -0.80
N GLU A 91 -15.47 9.74 0.17
CA GLU A 91 -14.89 9.75 1.51
C GLU A 91 -15.63 8.82 2.49
N GLY A 92 -16.71 8.16 2.07
CA GLY A 92 -17.52 7.26 2.92
C GLY A 92 -18.37 7.99 3.97
N ARG A 93 -18.65 9.27 3.77
CA ARG A 93 -19.42 10.11 4.68
C ARG A 93 -20.93 9.92 4.48
N ASN A 94 -21.52 8.92 5.13
CA ASN A 94 -22.91 8.50 4.87
C ASN A 94 -23.94 8.97 5.90
N GLU A 95 -23.55 9.69 6.95
CA GLU A 95 -24.42 10.09 8.07
C GLU A 95 -25.47 11.18 7.73
N GLY A 96 -25.75 11.39 6.43
CA GLY A 96 -26.86 12.19 5.94
C GLY A 96 -27.94 11.38 5.23
N LEU A 97 -27.71 10.10 4.94
CA LEU A 97 -28.66 9.32 4.17
C LEU A 97 -29.89 8.95 5.03
N VAL A 98 -31.09 9.16 4.48
CA VAL A 98 -32.37 8.86 5.14
C VAL A 98 -33.20 7.96 4.26
N GLY A 99 -33.91 6.99 4.85
CA GLY A 99 -34.79 6.10 4.12
C GLY A 99 -36.26 6.38 4.41
N VAL A 100 -37.08 6.49 3.36
CA VAL A 100 -38.47 5.98 3.35
C VAL A 100 -38.70 5.27 2.01
N GLY A 101 -39.13 4.01 2.10
CA GLY A 101 -39.51 3.05 1.05
C GLY A 101 -39.59 3.53 -0.41
N GLY A 102 -38.60 3.10 -1.20
CA GLY A 102 -38.58 3.24 -2.66
C GLY A 102 -37.17 3.24 -3.24
N ASP A 103 -36.51 2.07 -3.24
CA ASP A 103 -35.46 1.69 -4.21
C ASP A 103 -34.11 2.45 -4.27
N GLY A 104 -33.60 2.96 -3.14
CA GLY A 104 -32.21 3.46 -3.01
C GLY A 104 -31.34 2.73 -1.97
N SER A 105 -31.87 1.70 -1.29
CA SER A 105 -31.13 0.93 -0.30
C SER A 105 -30.26 -0.14 -0.97
N LEU A 106 -29.28 -0.73 -0.28
CA LEU A 106 -28.55 -1.91 -0.79
C LEU A 106 -29.51 -3.04 -1.26
N ARG A 107 -30.77 -3.04 -0.80
CA ARG A 107 -31.83 -3.95 -1.28
C ARG A 107 -32.23 -3.71 -2.73
N ALA A 108 -32.21 -2.46 -3.19
CA ALA A 108 -32.48 -2.07 -4.59
C ALA A 108 -31.48 -2.68 -5.57
N LEU A 109 -30.26 -2.95 -5.09
CA LEU A 109 -29.16 -3.49 -5.89
C LEU A 109 -29.27 -5.00 -6.09
N VAL A 110 -30.23 -5.67 -5.45
CA VAL A 110 -30.32 -7.14 -5.42
C VAL A 110 -31.48 -7.63 -6.27
N ASN A 111 -31.18 -8.61 -7.12
CA ASN A 111 -32.18 -9.40 -7.81
C ASN A 111 -32.50 -10.69 -7.03
N ALA A 112 -33.33 -10.60 -5.99
CA ALA A 112 -33.71 -11.72 -5.13
C ALA A 112 -35.23 -11.86 -4.94
N SER A 113 -35.72 -13.10 -4.80
CA SER A 113 -37.09 -13.41 -4.41
C SER A 113 -37.12 -13.75 -2.93
N ASN A 114 -38.14 -13.32 -2.21
CA ASN A 114 -38.36 -13.73 -0.81
C ASN A 114 -39.17 -15.04 -0.73
N GLN A 115 -38.95 -15.96 -1.68
CA GLN A 115 -39.64 -17.26 -1.75
C GLN A 115 -38.76 -18.37 -1.13
N SER A 116 -39.37 -19.35 -0.46
CA SER A 116 -38.62 -20.50 0.09
C SER A 116 -38.16 -21.45 -1.01
N ASP A 117 -37.07 -22.19 -0.75
CA ASP A 117 -36.55 -23.25 -1.62
C ASP A 117 -36.37 -24.51 -0.78
N ASP A 118 -37.51 -25.06 -0.35
CA ASP A 118 -37.55 -26.19 0.60
C ASP A 118 -37.02 -27.50 -0.01
N GLU A 119 -36.87 -27.55 -1.34
CA GLU A 119 -36.33 -28.70 -2.07
C GLU A 119 -34.81 -28.64 -2.28
N TYR A 120 -34.15 -27.52 -1.93
CA TYR A 120 -32.72 -27.29 -2.24
C TYR A 120 -31.83 -28.47 -1.82
N HIS A 121 -31.86 -28.88 -0.54
CA HIS A 121 -31.03 -29.98 -0.03
C HIS A 121 -31.37 -31.35 -0.64
N ASN A 122 -32.61 -31.53 -1.11
CA ASN A 122 -33.06 -32.77 -1.74
C ASN A 122 -32.79 -32.81 -3.24
N SER A 123 -32.51 -31.67 -3.85
CA SER A 123 -32.24 -31.53 -5.28
C SER A 123 -31.02 -32.33 -5.71
N ARG A 124 -31.02 -32.75 -6.98
CA ARG A 124 -29.85 -33.40 -7.59
C ARG A 124 -28.63 -32.47 -7.60
N TYR A 125 -28.85 -31.16 -7.80
CA TYR A 125 -27.76 -30.20 -7.96
C TYR A 125 -27.00 -30.00 -6.65
N PHE A 126 -27.71 -29.87 -5.52
CA PHE A 126 -27.06 -29.78 -4.22
C PHE A 126 -26.22 -31.02 -3.92
N LYS A 127 -26.77 -32.22 -4.12
CA LYS A 127 -26.07 -33.49 -3.87
C LYS A 127 -24.82 -33.64 -4.73
N GLU A 128 -24.89 -33.29 -6.01
CA GLU A 128 -23.74 -33.32 -6.93
C GLU A 128 -22.67 -32.28 -6.55
N ALA A 129 -23.09 -31.04 -6.23
CA ALA A 129 -22.16 -30.00 -5.78
C ALA A 129 -21.45 -30.39 -4.47
N SER A 130 -22.19 -30.92 -3.50
CA SER A 130 -21.65 -31.41 -2.23
C SER A 130 -20.71 -32.60 -2.42
N ASP A 131 -20.97 -33.52 -3.35
CA ASP A 131 -20.07 -34.64 -3.68
C ASP A 131 -18.75 -34.15 -4.28
N ILE A 132 -18.82 -33.18 -5.22
CA ILE A 132 -17.63 -32.65 -5.89
C ILE A 132 -16.76 -31.88 -4.90
N LEU A 133 -17.38 -30.98 -4.12
CA LEU A 133 -16.67 -30.02 -3.28
C LEU A 133 -16.34 -30.56 -1.88
N GLY A 134 -17.09 -31.55 -1.39
CA GLY A 134 -16.92 -32.11 -0.05
C GLY A 134 -17.22 -31.10 1.08
N SER A 135 -16.91 -31.48 2.31
CA SER A 135 -17.05 -30.62 3.51
C SER A 135 -15.77 -29.90 3.91
N GLU A 136 -14.61 -30.30 3.36
CA GLU A 136 -13.31 -29.72 3.71
C GLU A 136 -13.14 -28.31 3.14
N LEU A 137 -12.42 -27.43 3.86
CA LEU A 137 -12.25 -25.99 3.58
C LEU A 137 -11.37 -25.65 2.36
N ALA A 138 -10.56 -26.58 1.85
CA ALA A 138 -9.69 -26.38 0.69
C ALA A 138 -10.02 -27.40 -0.41
N PHE A 139 -9.99 -26.96 -1.69
CA PHE A 139 -10.19 -27.86 -2.83
C PHE A 139 -8.86 -28.33 -3.39
N THR A 140 -8.80 -29.60 -3.78
CA THR A 140 -7.77 -30.08 -4.69
C THR A 140 -7.99 -29.51 -6.10
N SER A 141 -6.94 -29.38 -6.91
CA SER A 141 -7.06 -28.95 -8.31
C SER A 141 -8.03 -29.84 -9.10
N GLN A 142 -8.11 -31.12 -8.76
CA GLN A 142 -9.04 -32.07 -9.39
C GLN A 142 -10.51 -31.77 -9.03
N GLN A 143 -10.81 -31.44 -7.77
CA GLN A 143 -12.15 -31.03 -7.37
C GLN A 143 -12.56 -29.72 -8.05
N PHE A 144 -11.62 -28.78 -8.19
CA PHE A 144 -11.84 -27.53 -8.91
C PHE A 144 -12.23 -27.79 -10.38
N GLU A 145 -11.46 -28.59 -11.10
CA GLU A 145 -11.75 -28.91 -12.51
C GLU A 145 -13.10 -29.64 -12.66
N ARG A 146 -13.39 -30.59 -11.76
CA ARG A 146 -14.69 -31.27 -11.73
C ARG A 146 -15.83 -30.29 -11.52
N PHE A 147 -15.68 -29.35 -10.58
CA PHE A 147 -16.70 -28.35 -10.30
C PHE A 147 -16.91 -27.39 -11.47
N ALA A 148 -15.81 -26.87 -12.05
CA ALA A 148 -15.85 -25.97 -13.20
C ALA A 148 -16.46 -26.63 -14.46
N ASN A 149 -16.25 -27.94 -14.65
CA ASN A 149 -16.90 -28.68 -15.73
C ASN A 149 -18.38 -28.96 -15.43
N TRP A 150 -18.71 -29.23 -14.18
CA TRP A 150 -20.09 -29.46 -13.76
C TRP A 150 -20.95 -28.19 -13.89
N THR A 151 -20.46 -27.02 -13.49
CA THR A 151 -21.21 -25.75 -13.62
C THR A 151 -21.58 -25.41 -15.07
N LYS A 152 -20.82 -25.89 -16.06
CA LYS A 152 -21.14 -25.72 -17.49
C LYS A 152 -22.35 -26.53 -17.95
N VAL A 153 -22.73 -27.60 -17.24
CA VAL A 153 -23.90 -28.44 -17.56
C VAL A 153 -25.09 -28.21 -16.64
N VAL A 154 -24.92 -27.44 -15.56
CA VAL A 154 -26.02 -27.00 -14.70
C VAL A 154 -26.89 -25.99 -15.46
N PRO A 155 -28.22 -26.18 -15.55
CA PRO A 155 -29.08 -25.24 -16.24
C PRO A 155 -29.09 -23.89 -15.53
N LYS A 156 -29.11 -22.81 -16.32
CA LYS A 156 -29.33 -21.46 -15.79
C LYS A 156 -30.81 -21.31 -15.47
N ALA A 157 -31.11 -21.02 -14.22
CA ALA A 157 -32.48 -20.83 -13.74
C ALA A 157 -32.96 -19.42 -14.09
N ASN A 158 -34.27 -19.29 -14.36
CA ASN A 158 -34.88 -18.00 -14.67
C ASN A 158 -35.35 -17.32 -13.39
N GLY A 159 -35.17 -16.00 -13.34
CA GLY A 159 -35.64 -15.18 -12.22
C GLY A 159 -34.69 -15.18 -11.02
N PRO A 160 -35.04 -14.37 -10.01
CA PRO A 160 -34.16 -14.09 -8.88
C PRO A 160 -33.97 -15.28 -7.93
N HIS A 161 -32.78 -15.39 -7.32
CA HIS A 161 -32.51 -16.45 -6.35
C HIS A 161 -33.37 -16.30 -5.08
N PRO A 162 -33.84 -17.39 -4.47
CA PRO A 162 -34.70 -17.38 -3.28
C PRO A 162 -34.05 -16.95 -1.94
N HIS A 163 -32.71 -16.91 -1.85
CA HIS A 163 -31.99 -16.82 -0.56
C HIS A 163 -30.68 -16.04 -0.69
N VAL A 164 -29.90 -16.32 -1.74
CA VAL A 164 -28.61 -15.64 -1.94
C VAL A 164 -28.85 -14.26 -2.54
N LYS A 165 -28.33 -13.25 -1.84
CA LYS A 165 -28.32 -11.85 -2.28
C LYS A 165 -26.88 -11.42 -2.47
N ALA A 166 -26.55 -10.78 -3.58
CA ALA A 166 -25.19 -10.35 -3.84
C ALA A 166 -25.17 -9.03 -4.60
N PHE A 167 -24.05 -8.33 -4.46
CA PHE A 167 -23.74 -7.16 -5.26
C PHE A 167 -22.24 -7.14 -5.60
N LEU A 168 -21.93 -6.80 -6.84
CA LEU A 168 -20.58 -6.61 -7.32
C LEU A 168 -20.30 -5.10 -7.38
N GLU A 169 -19.54 -4.60 -6.41
CA GLU A 169 -19.22 -3.17 -6.32
C GLU A 169 -18.24 -2.75 -7.42
N THR A 170 -17.18 -3.53 -7.61
CA THR A 170 -16.23 -3.30 -8.70
C THR A 170 -15.41 -4.55 -8.98
N ALA A 171 -14.99 -4.69 -10.23
CA ALA A 171 -13.95 -5.62 -10.63
C ALA A 171 -12.93 -4.88 -11.48
N LYS A 172 -11.64 -5.04 -11.17
CA LYS A 172 -10.55 -4.37 -11.90
C LYS A 172 -9.46 -5.35 -12.29
N ALA A 173 -9.10 -5.37 -13.56
CA ALA A 173 -8.04 -6.19 -14.12
C ALA A 173 -6.78 -5.36 -14.39
N THR A 174 -5.62 -5.93 -14.10
CA THR A 174 -4.36 -5.39 -14.59
C THR A 174 -4.29 -5.65 -16.10
N GLY A 175 -3.78 -4.70 -16.88
CA GLY A 175 -3.73 -4.80 -18.35
C GLY A 175 -2.94 -5.99 -18.93
N SER A 176 -2.32 -6.82 -18.09
CA SER A 176 -1.63 -8.06 -18.46
C SER A 176 -2.59 -9.23 -18.71
N GLY A 177 -3.85 -9.10 -18.29
CA GLY A 177 -4.92 -10.05 -18.58
C GLY A 177 -4.99 -11.31 -17.73
N LYS A 178 -4.11 -11.43 -16.73
CA LYS A 178 -4.00 -12.63 -15.89
C LYS A 178 -4.45 -12.43 -14.45
N GLU A 179 -4.57 -11.19 -14.01
CA GLU A 179 -4.82 -10.83 -12.62
C GLU A 179 -5.89 -9.75 -12.55
N ALA A 180 -6.98 -10.03 -11.85
CA ALA A 180 -8.00 -9.05 -11.51
C ALA A 180 -8.36 -9.12 -10.02
N ILE A 181 -9.00 -8.08 -9.53
CA ILE A 181 -9.52 -7.99 -8.17
C ILE A 181 -11.02 -7.71 -8.29
N ALA A 182 -11.84 -8.52 -7.64
CA ALA A 182 -13.26 -8.25 -7.47
C ALA A 182 -13.56 -8.01 -5.99
N LEU A 183 -14.41 -7.01 -5.72
CA LEU A 183 -14.97 -6.79 -4.40
C LEU A 183 -16.46 -6.48 -4.47
N GLY A 184 -17.14 -6.79 -3.38
CA GLY A 184 -18.56 -6.62 -3.22
C GLY A 184 -19.02 -7.31 -1.95
N TRP A 185 -20.27 -7.74 -1.95
CA TRP A 185 -20.84 -8.49 -0.83
C TRP A 185 -21.80 -9.58 -1.30
N VAL A 186 -21.95 -10.61 -0.48
CA VAL A 186 -22.87 -11.73 -0.68
C VAL A 186 -23.42 -12.21 0.67
N ILE A 187 -24.73 -12.19 0.80
CA ILE A 187 -25.49 -12.78 1.91
C ILE A 187 -25.82 -14.20 1.51
N ARG A 188 -25.35 -15.16 2.30
CA ARG A 188 -25.48 -16.59 2.01
C ARG A 188 -25.49 -17.43 3.28
N LYS A 189 -26.06 -18.62 3.20
CA LYS A 189 -26.02 -19.64 4.26
C LYS A 189 -24.75 -20.51 4.12
N PRO A 190 -24.33 -21.25 5.17
CA PRO A 190 -23.12 -22.10 5.11
C PRO A 190 -23.10 -23.14 3.98
N ASP A 191 -24.26 -23.56 3.51
CA ASP A 191 -24.51 -24.58 2.48
C ASP A 191 -24.83 -23.99 1.09
N SER A 192 -24.74 -22.66 0.95
CA SER A 192 -24.95 -21.98 -0.33
C SER A 192 -23.72 -22.11 -1.23
N PHE A 193 -23.90 -22.63 -2.44
CA PHE A 193 -22.84 -22.67 -3.46
C PHE A 193 -22.86 -21.39 -4.28
N VAL A 194 -21.78 -20.61 -4.21
CA VAL A 194 -21.62 -19.33 -4.92
C VAL A 194 -20.26 -19.27 -5.63
N TRP A 195 -20.26 -18.85 -6.90
CA TRP A 195 -19.05 -18.73 -7.73
C TRP A 195 -19.14 -17.54 -8.69
N PHE A 196 -17.99 -17.12 -9.23
CA PHE A 196 -17.94 -16.21 -10.36
C PHE A 196 -17.90 -16.96 -11.69
N GLU A 197 -18.49 -16.36 -12.71
CA GLU A 197 -18.38 -16.83 -14.10
C GLU A 197 -18.17 -15.65 -15.04
N THR A 198 -17.23 -15.78 -15.99
CA THR A 198 -16.98 -14.76 -17.00
C THR A 198 -17.88 -14.96 -18.22
N ASN A 199 -18.06 -13.94 -19.05
CA ASN A 199 -18.73 -14.10 -20.35
C ASN A 199 -17.98 -15.02 -21.33
N GLN A 200 -16.73 -15.41 -21.05
CA GLN A 200 -16.02 -16.43 -21.81
C GLN A 200 -16.22 -17.86 -21.24
N GLY A 201 -16.99 -18.02 -20.17
CA GLY A 201 -17.29 -19.32 -19.55
C GLY A 201 -16.24 -19.82 -18.56
N GLU A 202 -15.33 -18.95 -18.11
CA GLU A 202 -14.37 -19.27 -17.04
C GLU A 202 -15.07 -19.23 -15.69
N VAL A 203 -14.83 -20.24 -14.85
CA VAL A 203 -15.50 -20.41 -13.55
C VAL A 203 -14.48 -20.22 -12.43
N LEU A 204 -14.75 -19.27 -11.53
CA LEU A 204 -13.86 -18.90 -10.44
C LEU A 204 -14.61 -18.99 -9.09
N PRO A 205 -14.36 -20.00 -8.24
CA PRO A 205 -15.03 -20.16 -6.95
C PRO A 205 -14.76 -18.99 -6.01
N MET A 206 -15.76 -18.62 -5.20
CA MET A 206 -15.63 -17.53 -4.22
C MET A 206 -14.86 -17.91 -2.94
N ARG A 207 -14.41 -19.16 -2.82
CA ARG A 207 -13.79 -19.67 -1.58
C ARG A 207 -12.39 -19.09 -1.31
N SER A 208 -11.70 -18.66 -2.36
CA SER A 208 -10.42 -17.95 -2.24
C SER A 208 -10.59 -16.48 -1.82
N ALA A 209 -11.81 -15.97 -1.71
CA ALA A 209 -12.04 -14.62 -1.24
C ALA A 209 -11.59 -14.42 0.21
N PHE A 210 -11.11 -13.22 0.50
CA PHE A 210 -11.05 -12.69 1.85
C PHE A 210 -12.43 -12.16 2.20
N PHE A 211 -13.13 -12.85 3.11
CA PHE A 211 -14.43 -12.40 3.61
C PHE A 211 -14.25 -11.51 4.84
N GLN A 212 -15.01 -10.42 4.89
CA GLN A 212 -14.97 -9.45 5.98
C GLN A 212 -16.37 -9.00 6.37
N TYR A 213 -16.50 -8.53 7.60
CA TYR A 213 -17.76 -8.02 8.11
C TYR A 213 -18.06 -6.66 7.48
N ARG A 214 -19.33 -6.43 7.13
CA ARG A 214 -19.81 -5.19 6.53
C ARG A 214 -21.05 -4.73 7.30
N GLN A 215 -20.86 -3.70 8.13
CA GLN A 215 -21.92 -3.15 8.98
C GLN A 215 -23.08 -2.60 8.15
N ASP A 216 -22.77 -1.90 7.06
CA ASP A 216 -23.75 -1.35 6.14
C ASP A 216 -24.62 -2.42 5.47
N VAL A 217 -24.05 -3.59 5.14
CA VAL A 217 -24.80 -4.75 4.63
C VAL A 217 -25.66 -5.36 5.74
N TYR A 218 -25.12 -5.49 6.96
CA TYR A 218 -25.89 -6.00 8.09
C TYR A 218 -27.10 -5.11 8.38
N ASP A 219 -26.91 -3.80 8.49
CA ASP A 219 -27.96 -2.82 8.78
C ASP A 219 -29.05 -2.82 7.69
N ALA A 220 -28.66 -3.03 6.43
CA ALA A 220 -29.59 -3.08 5.32
C ALA A 220 -30.46 -4.36 5.30
N PHE A 221 -29.97 -5.48 5.85
CA PHE A 221 -30.59 -6.82 5.76
C PHE A 221 -30.76 -7.51 7.11
N GLU A 222 -30.87 -6.75 8.21
CA GLU A 222 -30.88 -7.26 9.59
C GLU A 222 -31.89 -8.41 9.82
N ASP A 223 -33.10 -8.29 9.25
CA ASP A 223 -34.18 -9.28 9.26
C ASP A 223 -33.80 -10.62 8.60
N GLU A 224 -32.83 -10.61 7.69
CA GLU A 224 -32.38 -11.77 6.93
C GLU A 224 -31.05 -12.36 7.45
N MET A 225 -30.37 -11.66 8.36
CA MET A 225 -29.03 -12.06 8.85
C MET A 225 -29.06 -13.21 9.86
N THR A 226 -30.23 -13.58 10.40
CA THR A 226 -30.36 -14.61 11.46
C THR A 226 -29.78 -15.97 11.04
N ASP A 227 -30.00 -16.38 9.78
CA ASP A 227 -29.49 -17.65 9.24
C ASP A 227 -28.25 -17.47 8.34
N ALA A 228 -27.83 -16.22 8.10
CA ALA A 228 -26.76 -15.90 7.17
C ALA A 228 -25.38 -16.02 7.81
N LEU A 229 -24.36 -16.23 6.99
CA LEU A 229 -22.98 -16.07 7.43
C LEU A 229 -22.69 -14.60 7.78
N PRO A 230 -21.97 -14.32 8.88
CA PRO A 230 -21.75 -12.95 9.36
C PRO A 230 -20.81 -12.14 8.45
N TYR A 231 -19.90 -12.79 7.73
CA TYR A 231 -18.94 -12.14 6.84
C TYR A 231 -19.48 -12.05 5.40
N THR A 232 -20.18 -10.96 5.12
CA THR A 232 -20.89 -10.73 3.86
C THR A 232 -20.01 -10.03 2.82
N GLY A 233 -19.10 -9.15 3.21
CA GLY A 233 -18.17 -8.48 2.30
C GLY A 233 -17.10 -9.43 1.80
N PHE A 234 -16.66 -9.27 0.56
CA PHE A 234 -15.57 -10.06 -0.01
C PHE A 234 -14.59 -9.21 -0.81
N VAL A 235 -13.34 -9.66 -0.83
CA VAL A 235 -12.28 -9.21 -1.74
C VAL A 235 -11.60 -10.45 -2.30
N GLN A 236 -11.50 -10.57 -3.61
CA GLN A 236 -10.89 -11.74 -4.25
C GLN A 236 -9.98 -11.37 -5.41
N ALA A 237 -8.77 -11.94 -5.39
CA ALA A 237 -7.92 -12.02 -6.57
C ALA A 237 -8.47 -13.09 -7.51
N LEU A 238 -8.63 -12.72 -8.78
CA LEU A 238 -9.15 -13.54 -9.86
C LEU A 238 -8.04 -13.80 -10.88
N THR A 239 -7.92 -15.06 -11.28
CA THR A 239 -7.09 -15.47 -12.41
C THR A 239 -7.94 -15.46 -13.69
N ALA A 240 -7.33 -15.14 -14.83
CA ALA A 240 -7.99 -15.17 -16.15
C ALA A 240 -9.17 -14.20 -16.33
N CYS A 241 -9.00 -12.95 -15.92
CA CYS A 241 -9.98 -11.90 -16.11
C CYS A 241 -9.32 -10.67 -16.76
N ASN A 242 -9.78 -10.32 -17.97
CA ASN A 242 -9.26 -9.19 -18.74
C ASN A 242 -10.15 -7.96 -18.55
N PRO A 243 -9.64 -6.74 -18.80
CA PRO A 243 -10.50 -5.58 -19.02
C PRO A 243 -11.61 -5.90 -20.05
N ASP A 244 -12.79 -5.32 -19.86
CA ASP A 244 -13.99 -5.51 -20.71
C ASP A 244 -14.66 -6.89 -20.59
N THR A 245 -14.15 -7.77 -19.72
CA THR A 245 -14.84 -9.01 -19.33
C THR A 245 -16.09 -8.67 -18.52
N ILE A 246 -17.19 -9.39 -18.75
CA ILE A 246 -18.37 -9.32 -17.87
C ILE A 246 -18.21 -10.40 -16.81
N LEU A 247 -18.09 -9.99 -15.56
CA LEU A 247 -18.00 -10.87 -14.41
C LEU A 247 -19.38 -11.02 -13.77
N ARG A 248 -19.81 -12.25 -13.55
CA ARG A 248 -21.09 -12.59 -12.91
C ARG A 248 -20.87 -13.36 -11.63
N ILE A 249 -21.77 -13.21 -10.66
CA ILE A 249 -21.91 -14.12 -9.52
C ILE A 249 -23.10 -15.03 -9.80
N TYR A 250 -22.88 -16.34 -9.69
CA TYR A 250 -23.93 -17.35 -9.72
C TYR A 250 -24.11 -18.00 -8.36
N ALA A 251 -25.36 -18.34 -8.05
CA ALA A 251 -25.74 -19.10 -6.86
C ALA A 251 -26.67 -20.27 -7.21
N LEU A 252 -26.50 -21.39 -6.52
CA LEU A 252 -27.23 -22.63 -6.80
C LEU A 252 -28.55 -22.73 -6.01
N SER A 253 -29.61 -23.16 -6.68
CA SER A 253 -30.92 -23.52 -6.09
C SER A 253 -31.37 -24.92 -6.52
N SER A 254 -32.56 -25.35 -6.09
CA SER A 254 -33.21 -26.57 -6.59
C SER A 254 -33.52 -26.53 -8.10
N GLN A 255 -33.61 -25.34 -8.70
CA GLN A 255 -33.96 -25.13 -10.12
C GLN A 255 -32.73 -25.02 -11.02
N GLY A 256 -31.54 -24.74 -10.47
CA GLY A 256 -30.30 -24.59 -11.22
C GLY A 256 -29.46 -23.41 -10.73
N ALA A 257 -28.66 -22.82 -11.62
CA ALA A 257 -27.80 -21.69 -11.30
C ALA A 257 -28.48 -20.35 -11.62
N HIS A 258 -28.66 -19.49 -10.63
CA HIS A 258 -29.20 -18.13 -10.78
C HIS A 258 -28.06 -17.12 -10.86
N GLU A 259 -28.13 -16.19 -11.82
CA GLU A 259 -27.27 -15.00 -11.81
C GLU A 259 -27.79 -14.04 -10.73
N VAL A 260 -26.95 -13.72 -9.74
CA VAL A 260 -27.34 -12.88 -8.58
C VAL A 260 -26.68 -11.49 -8.61
N ALA A 261 -25.58 -11.32 -9.34
CA ALA A 261 -24.94 -10.03 -9.56
C ALA A 261 -24.07 -10.08 -10.82
N GLN A 262 -23.82 -8.91 -11.43
CA GLN A 262 -22.84 -8.77 -12.51
C GLN A 262 -22.18 -7.40 -12.49
N CYS A 263 -20.97 -7.30 -13.04
CA CYS A 263 -20.32 -6.03 -13.35
C CYS A 263 -19.39 -6.16 -14.56
N ASN A 264 -19.03 -5.01 -15.13
CA ASN A 264 -17.96 -4.94 -16.12
C ASN A 264 -16.61 -4.85 -15.41
N VAL A 265 -15.63 -5.57 -15.93
CA VAL A 265 -14.27 -5.55 -15.40
C VAL A 265 -13.52 -4.37 -15.99
N GLU A 266 -13.24 -3.39 -15.15
CA GLU A 266 -12.53 -2.18 -15.53
C GLU A 266 -11.01 -2.42 -15.58
N ARG A 267 -10.29 -1.50 -16.21
CA ARG A 267 -8.84 -1.47 -16.17
C ARG A 267 -8.34 -0.79 -14.90
N VAL A 268 -7.35 -1.38 -14.24
CA VAL A 268 -6.49 -0.68 -13.27
C VAL A 268 -5.07 -0.58 -13.81
N ASP A 269 -4.39 0.51 -13.48
CA ASP A 269 -2.98 0.70 -13.78
C ASP A 269 -2.15 -0.42 -13.09
N SER A 270 -1.28 -1.05 -13.85
CA SER A 270 -0.41 -2.13 -13.37
C SER A 270 0.83 -1.63 -12.63
N ALA A 271 1.05 -0.31 -12.55
CA ALA A 271 2.12 0.25 -11.74
C ALA A 271 1.92 -0.13 -10.25
N PRO A 272 2.94 -0.68 -9.55
CA PRO A 272 2.79 -1.17 -8.18
C PRO A 272 2.15 -0.17 -7.20
N LYS A 273 2.56 1.11 -7.26
CA LYS A 273 1.99 2.18 -6.43
C LYS A 273 0.50 2.40 -6.70
N LYS A 274 0.08 2.39 -7.97
CA LYS A 274 -1.33 2.61 -8.36
C LYS A 274 -2.22 1.44 -7.96
N LEU A 275 -1.71 0.22 -8.12
CA LEU A 275 -2.38 -0.98 -7.64
C LEU A 275 -2.54 -0.95 -6.11
N ALA A 276 -1.49 -0.55 -5.39
CA ALA A 276 -1.55 -0.40 -3.95
C ALA A 276 -2.50 0.74 -3.49
N GLU A 277 -2.54 1.88 -4.19
CA GLU A 277 -3.51 2.96 -3.93
C GLU A 277 -4.95 2.44 -4.05
N PHE A 278 -5.25 1.64 -5.07
CA PHE A 278 -6.55 1.00 -5.24
C PHE A 278 -6.86 -0.02 -4.12
N LEU A 279 -5.93 -0.91 -3.81
CA LEU A 279 -6.12 -1.87 -2.72
C LEU A 279 -6.31 -1.14 -1.38
N ALA A 280 -5.55 -0.08 -1.13
CA ALA A 280 -5.68 0.72 0.09
C ALA A 280 -7.04 1.44 0.21
N SER A 281 -7.76 1.68 -0.89
CA SER A 281 -9.11 2.27 -0.83
C SER A 281 -10.18 1.29 -0.38
N ILE A 282 -9.89 -0.02 -0.39
CA ILE A 282 -10.82 -1.04 0.11
C ILE A 282 -10.85 -0.95 1.64
N ASN A 283 -12.03 -0.67 2.19
CA ASN A 283 -12.22 -0.59 3.63
C ASN A 283 -12.06 -1.99 4.25
N THR A 284 -11.01 -2.14 5.05
CA THR A 284 -10.71 -3.35 5.83
C THR A 284 -10.20 -2.88 7.19
N PRO A 285 -10.75 -3.38 8.32
CA PRO A 285 -10.23 -3.05 9.65
C PRO A 285 -8.72 -3.31 9.74
N LEU A 286 -7.96 -2.39 10.35
CA LEU A 286 -6.49 -2.49 10.38
C LEU A 286 -5.99 -3.80 11.03
N SER A 287 -6.71 -4.34 11.99
CA SER A 287 -6.41 -5.63 12.64
C SER A 287 -6.55 -6.84 11.70
N GLU A 288 -7.38 -6.72 10.66
CA GLU A 288 -7.64 -7.78 9.67
C GLU A 288 -6.87 -7.55 8.36
N LEU A 289 -6.34 -6.34 8.17
CA LEU A 289 -5.62 -5.95 6.97
C LEU A 289 -4.40 -6.85 6.66
N PRO A 290 -3.53 -7.26 7.60
CA PRO A 290 -2.44 -8.19 7.30
C PRO A 290 -2.89 -9.53 6.74
N LYS A 291 -4.06 -10.04 7.18
CA LYS A 291 -4.62 -11.29 6.66
C LYS A 291 -5.08 -11.11 5.22
N ARG A 292 -5.74 -9.98 4.91
CA ARG A 292 -6.09 -9.63 3.53
C ARG A 292 -4.84 -9.48 2.67
N ILE A 293 -3.84 -8.76 3.18
CA ILE A 293 -2.60 -8.51 2.46
C ILE A 293 -1.90 -9.82 2.11
N SER A 294 -1.73 -10.71 3.09
CA SER A 294 -1.10 -12.01 2.87
C SER A 294 -1.85 -12.88 1.85
N LYS A 295 -3.18 -12.77 1.81
CA LYS A 295 -4.03 -13.61 0.95
C LYS A 295 -4.24 -13.03 -0.45
N ILE A 296 -4.32 -11.70 -0.57
CA ILE A 296 -4.80 -10.99 -1.76
C ILE A 296 -3.77 -9.97 -2.25
N ASP A 297 -3.42 -9.00 -1.42
CA ASP A 297 -2.68 -7.81 -1.88
C ASP A 297 -1.22 -8.13 -2.25
N GLU A 298 -0.51 -8.88 -1.40
CA GLU A 298 0.91 -9.18 -1.57
C GLU A 298 1.20 -9.98 -2.84
N PRO A 299 0.49 -11.07 -3.17
CA PRO A 299 0.73 -11.79 -4.42
C PRO A 299 0.58 -10.92 -5.67
N LEU A 300 -0.40 -10.01 -5.66
CA LEU A 300 -0.69 -9.11 -6.78
C LEU A 300 0.36 -8.00 -6.92
N ILE A 301 0.67 -7.33 -5.80
CA ILE A 301 1.66 -6.24 -5.79
C ILE A 301 3.06 -6.80 -6.06
N SER A 302 3.44 -7.94 -5.48
CA SER A 302 4.73 -8.60 -5.75
C SER A 302 4.87 -9.04 -7.20
N SER A 303 3.80 -9.54 -7.84
CA SER A 303 3.78 -9.81 -9.28
C SER A 303 4.04 -8.55 -10.10
N ALA A 304 3.35 -7.45 -9.79
CA ALA A 304 3.55 -6.16 -10.45
C ALA A 304 4.97 -5.60 -10.25
N ILE A 305 5.52 -5.71 -9.05
CA ILE A 305 6.90 -5.31 -8.74
C ILE A 305 7.91 -6.17 -9.53
N ALA A 306 7.72 -7.49 -9.58
CA ALA A 306 8.59 -8.38 -10.34
C ALA A 306 8.59 -8.05 -11.84
N GLN A 307 7.42 -7.74 -12.41
CA GLN A 307 7.32 -7.29 -13.81
C GLN A 307 8.03 -5.95 -14.03
N LYS A 308 7.85 -4.97 -13.13
CA LYS A 308 8.59 -3.70 -13.15
C LYS A 308 10.10 -3.96 -13.10
N ASN A 309 10.59 -4.73 -12.14
CA ASN A 309 12.01 -5.02 -11.95
C ASN A 309 12.62 -5.73 -13.17
N LYS A 310 11.89 -6.65 -13.80
CA LYS A 310 12.32 -7.31 -15.05
C LYS A 310 12.43 -6.34 -16.22
N ALA A 311 11.52 -5.36 -16.32
CA ALA A 311 11.61 -4.34 -17.37
C ALA A 311 12.80 -3.40 -17.13
N ILE A 312 13.07 -3.06 -15.87
CA ILE A 312 14.16 -2.17 -15.46
C ILE A 312 15.53 -2.80 -15.68
N SER A 313 15.70 -4.10 -15.39
CA SER A 313 17.00 -4.77 -15.52
C SER A 313 17.53 -4.82 -16.96
N ALA A 314 16.67 -4.61 -17.95
CA ALA A 314 17.04 -4.51 -19.36
C ALA A 314 17.35 -3.07 -19.82
N MET A 315 17.17 -2.06 -18.97
CA MET A 315 17.38 -0.67 -19.36
C MET A 315 18.86 -0.29 -19.36
N PRO A 316 19.33 0.51 -20.33
CA PRO A 316 20.70 0.99 -20.35
C PRO A 316 20.97 1.92 -19.17
N HIS A 317 22.20 1.87 -18.68
CA HIS A 317 22.69 2.75 -17.62
C HIS A 317 23.54 3.86 -18.25
N GLU A 318 23.32 5.11 -17.82
CA GLU A 318 24.23 6.23 -18.12
C GLU A 318 25.22 6.35 -16.96
N VAL A 319 26.52 6.29 -17.27
CA VAL A 319 27.58 6.42 -16.27
C VAL A 319 28.64 7.38 -16.76
N TYR A 320 29.05 8.29 -15.87
CA TYR A 320 30.20 9.16 -16.10
C TYR A 320 31.01 9.32 -14.81
N SER A 321 32.30 9.57 -14.97
CA SER A 321 33.24 9.76 -13.86
C SER A 321 33.81 11.17 -13.91
N ILE A 322 34.09 11.73 -12.74
CA ILE A 322 34.83 12.98 -12.59
C ILE A 322 36.05 12.71 -11.71
N GLY A 323 37.22 13.06 -12.23
CA GLY A 323 38.50 12.64 -11.66
C GLY A 323 38.76 11.14 -11.80
N GLU A 324 39.85 10.68 -11.20
CA GLU A 324 40.22 9.26 -11.14
C GLU A 324 40.42 8.83 -9.69
N CYS A 325 39.91 7.64 -9.33
CA CYS A 325 40.20 6.98 -8.07
C CYS A 325 40.89 5.65 -8.40
N SER A 326 42.13 5.47 -7.92
CA SER A 326 42.92 4.27 -8.14
C SER A 326 42.89 3.37 -6.91
N SER A 327 42.51 2.11 -7.09
CA SER A 327 42.55 1.06 -6.07
C SER A 327 41.79 1.37 -4.76
N PRO A 328 40.48 1.69 -4.82
CA PRO A 328 39.70 1.95 -3.62
C PRO A 328 39.57 0.69 -2.75
N GLU A 329 39.65 0.89 -1.43
CA GLU A 329 39.35 -0.12 -0.41
C GLU A 329 37.86 -0.18 -0.09
N ALA A 330 37.18 0.98 -0.09
CA ALA A 330 35.73 1.09 0.10
C ALA A 330 35.02 1.86 -1.04
N SER A 331 33.84 1.38 -1.44
CA SER A 331 32.94 2.07 -2.35
C SER A 331 31.78 2.66 -1.54
N ILE A 332 31.67 3.99 -1.52
CA ILE A 332 30.58 4.71 -0.85
C ILE A 332 29.48 4.97 -1.88
N ILE A 333 28.33 4.31 -1.70
CA ILE A 333 27.20 4.32 -2.62
C ILE A 333 26.10 5.21 -2.02
N ILE A 334 25.73 6.26 -2.76
CA ILE A 334 24.83 7.32 -2.30
C ILE A 334 23.69 7.51 -3.31
N PRO A 335 22.50 6.94 -3.05
CA PRO A 335 21.31 7.24 -3.85
C PRO A 335 20.86 8.71 -3.70
N LEU A 336 20.46 9.34 -4.80
CA LEU A 336 19.97 10.71 -4.87
C LEU A 336 18.50 10.74 -5.30
N TYR A 337 17.64 11.33 -4.49
CA TYR A 337 16.21 11.48 -4.75
C TYR A 337 15.67 12.83 -4.26
N GLY A 338 14.84 13.48 -5.06
CA GLY A 338 14.17 14.74 -4.73
C GLY A 338 15.05 16.01 -4.72
N ARG A 339 16.32 15.91 -4.31
CA ARG A 339 17.26 17.04 -4.21
C ARG A 339 18.73 16.62 -4.30
N VAL A 340 19.61 17.57 -4.63
CA VAL A 340 21.06 17.36 -4.81
C VAL A 340 21.94 18.28 -3.97
N ASP A 341 21.35 19.26 -3.29
CA ASP A 341 22.07 20.29 -2.53
C ASP A 341 22.83 19.71 -1.32
N PHE A 342 22.40 18.57 -0.77
CA PHE A 342 23.15 17.88 0.28
C PHE A 342 24.49 17.27 -0.19
N VAL A 343 24.68 17.09 -1.49
CA VAL A 343 25.94 16.55 -2.01
C VAL A 343 27.11 17.50 -1.72
N GLU A 344 26.89 18.81 -1.80
CA GLU A 344 27.93 19.80 -1.45
C GLU A 344 28.35 19.69 0.02
N ALA A 345 27.38 19.53 0.93
CA ALA A 345 27.64 19.36 2.35
C ALA A 345 28.38 18.04 2.64
N GLN A 346 28.03 16.93 1.97
CA GLN A 346 28.77 15.67 2.07
C GLN A 346 30.21 15.84 1.58
N MET A 347 30.42 16.48 0.43
CA MET A 347 31.75 16.73 -0.15
C MET A 347 32.63 17.59 0.75
N GLN A 348 32.05 18.57 1.45
CA GLN A 348 32.76 19.36 2.46
C GLN A 348 33.23 18.51 3.66
N CYS A 349 32.44 17.52 4.08
CA CYS A 349 32.87 16.59 5.12
C CYS A 349 33.96 15.66 4.59
N PHE A 350 33.75 15.09 3.40
CA PHE A 350 34.65 14.12 2.80
C PHE A 350 36.03 14.73 2.44
N SER A 351 36.08 16.00 2.02
CA SER A 351 37.35 16.68 1.67
C SER A 351 38.28 16.92 2.86
N LYS A 352 37.78 16.71 4.07
CA LYS A 352 38.57 16.79 5.31
C LYS A 352 39.03 15.42 5.79
N ASP A 353 38.64 14.35 5.11
CA ASP A 353 38.91 12.97 5.48
C ASP A 353 39.95 12.36 4.53
N LEU A 354 41.15 12.11 5.06
CA LEU A 354 42.26 11.55 4.29
C LEU A 354 42.02 10.09 3.90
N PHE A 355 41.26 9.33 4.69
CA PHE A 355 40.92 7.95 4.35
C PHE A 355 39.99 7.95 3.14
N ILE A 356 38.98 8.82 3.11
CA ILE A 356 38.10 8.95 1.95
C ILE A 356 38.88 9.37 0.70
N GLN A 357 39.74 10.38 0.82
CA GLN A 357 40.51 10.90 -0.31
C GLN A 357 41.42 9.85 -0.96
N ASN A 358 42.02 8.97 -0.15
CA ASN A 358 43.06 8.06 -0.63
C ASN A 358 42.58 6.62 -0.83
N HIS A 359 41.53 6.19 -0.13
CA HIS A 359 41.10 4.79 -0.05
C HIS A 359 39.64 4.57 -0.41
N CYS A 360 38.85 5.61 -0.69
CA CYS A 360 37.45 5.45 -1.06
C CYS A 360 37.17 5.91 -2.49
N GLU A 361 36.20 5.26 -3.13
CA GLU A 361 35.51 5.82 -4.29
C GLU A 361 34.08 6.22 -3.92
N LEU A 362 33.60 7.33 -4.47
CA LEU A 362 32.23 7.78 -4.29
C LEU A 362 31.39 7.45 -5.53
N ILE A 363 30.17 6.95 -5.31
CA ILE A 363 29.23 6.59 -6.36
C ILE A 363 27.87 7.20 -6.04
N TYR A 364 27.53 8.28 -6.74
CA TYR A 364 26.21 8.88 -6.66
C TYR A 364 25.27 8.20 -7.65
N VAL A 365 24.19 7.60 -7.14
CA VAL A 365 23.18 6.93 -7.97
C VAL A 365 21.96 7.83 -8.05
N ILE A 366 21.70 8.41 -9.21
CA ILE A 366 20.49 9.21 -9.41
C ILE A 366 19.30 8.25 -9.45
N ASP A 367 18.30 8.44 -8.60
CA ASP A 367 17.05 7.68 -8.59
C ASP A 367 15.83 8.53 -8.94
N ASP A 368 15.99 9.86 -8.94
CA ASP A 368 14.99 10.80 -9.43
C ASP A 368 15.41 11.36 -10.81
N PRO A 369 14.65 11.08 -11.88
CA PRO A 369 14.94 11.59 -13.23
C PRO A 369 15.11 13.12 -13.29
N PHE A 370 14.42 13.87 -12.42
CA PHE A 370 14.49 15.33 -12.41
C PHE A 370 15.84 15.87 -11.91
N LEU A 371 16.66 15.02 -11.30
CA LEU A 371 17.98 15.40 -10.79
C LEU A 371 19.11 15.16 -11.79
N VAL A 372 18.87 14.46 -12.91
CA VAL A 372 19.91 14.15 -13.91
C VAL A 372 20.60 15.43 -14.43
N GLU A 373 19.82 16.39 -14.92
CA GLU A 373 20.38 17.64 -15.47
C GLU A 373 20.93 18.59 -14.40
N PRO A 374 20.25 18.83 -13.25
CA PRO A 374 20.82 19.59 -12.14
C PRO A 374 22.14 19.01 -11.63
N PHE A 375 22.23 17.70 -11.45
CA PHE A 375 23.43 17.06 -10.92
C PHE A 375 24.58 17.09 -11.92
N LYS A 376 24.31 16.88 -13.22
CA LYS A 376 25.32 17.04 -14.29
C LYS A 376 25.98 18.42 -14.24
N LYS A 377 25.20 19.49 -14.06
CA LYS A 377 25.73 20.87 -13.95
C LYS A 377 26.56 21.08 -12.68
N LEU A 378 26.05 20.59 -11.55
CA LEU A 378 26.70 20.73 -10.25
C LEU A 378 28.02 19.96 -10.16
N SER A 379 28.13 18.86 -10.89
CA SER A 379 29.19 17.87 -10.71
C SER A 379 30.61 18.42 -10.97
N SER A 380 30.80 19.22 -12.02
CA SER A 380 32.09 19.86 -12.32
C SER A 380 32.49 20.90 -11.27
N ASP A 381 31.53 21.67 -10.77
CA ASP A 381 31.77 22.73 -9.78
C ASP A 381 32.16 22.11 -8.43
N ILE A 382 31.45 21.07 -8.01
CA ILE A 382 31.77 20.32 -6.78
C ILE A 382 33.18 19.73 -6.86
N TYR A 383 33.54 19.09 -7.98
CA TYR A 383 34.88 18.54 -8.12
C TYR A 383 35.96 19.63 -8.09
N ALA A 384 35.75 20.76 -8.76
CA ALA A 384 36.70 21.87 -8.75
C ALA A 384 36.89 22.47 -7.34
N LEU A 385 35.85 22.48 -6.51
CA LEU A 385 35.90 23.01 -5.15
C LEU A 385 36.55 22.04 -4.13
N TYR A 386 36.21 20.75 -4.20
CA TYR A 386 36.56 19.79 -3.15
C TYR A 386 37.65 18.78 -3.57
N GLY A 387 37.91 18.63 -4.87
CA GLY A 387 38.96 17.76 -5.41
C GLY A 387 38.72 16.26 -5.24
N ILE A 388 37.54 15.83 -4.77
CA ILE A 388 37.23 14.40 -4.55
C ILE A 388 36.64 13.78 -5.82
N PRO A 389 37.26 12.70 -6.35
CA PRO A 389 36.72 12.00 -7.52
C PRO A 389 35.44 11.23 -7.17
N PHE A 390 34.49 11.18 -8.11
CA PHE A 390 33.26 10.41 -7.96
C PHE A 390 32.70 9.92 -9.29
N LYS A 391 31.91 8.86 -9.22
CA LYS A 391 31.10 8.33 -10.32
C LYS A 391 29.66 8.78 -10.15
N VAL A 392 28.98 8.98 -11.27
CA VAL A 392 27.54 9.21 -11.32
C VAL A 392 26.89 8.13 -12.17
N VAL A 393 25.86 7.51 -11.62
CA VAL A 393 25.12 6.42 -12.26
C VAL A 393 23.65 6.82 -12.37
N TRP A 394 23.10 6.75 -13.58
CA TRP A 394 21.67 6.93 -13.85
C TRP A 394 21.08 5.68 -14.51
N GLY A 395 20.05 5.10 -13.87
CA GLY A 395 19.44 3.85 -14.28
C GLY A 395 18.24 3.96 -15.22
N GLY A 396 17.97 5.13 -15.79
CA GLY A 396 16.88 5.39 -16.73
C GLY A 396 15.51 5.69 -16.11
N LEU A 397 15.28 5.31 -14.85
CA LEU A 397 14.04 5.61 -14.10
C LEU A 397 14.26 5.50 -12.58
N ASN A 398 13.20 5.80 -11.82
CA ASN A 398 13.13 5.54 -10.39
C ASN A 398 12.99 4.04 -10.05
N ARG A 399 14.04 3.51 -9.42
CA ARG A 399 14.19 2.12 -8.94
C ARG A 399 13.91 2.00 -7.45
N GLY A 400 13.80 3.11 -6.72
CA GLY A 400 13.66 3.14 -5.27
C GLY A 400 14.98 2.84 -4.57
N PHE A 401 15.00 2.98 -3.25
CA PHE A 401 16.22 2.87 -2.43
C PHE A 401 17.00 1.57 -2.68
N SER A 402 16.36 0.40 -2.55
CA SER A 402 17.00 -0.90 -2.78
C SER A 402 17.54 -1.04 -4.20
N GLY A 403 16.77 -0.61 -5.21
CA GLY A 403 17.17 -0.71 -6.61
C GLY A 403 18.32 0.23 -6.97
N ALA A 404 18.35 1.43 -6.39
CA ALA A 404 19.42 2.40 -6.56
C ALA A 404 20.72 1.93 -5.89
N ASN A 405 20.66 1.40 -4.67
CA ASN A 405 21.84 0.84 -4.00
C ASN A 405 22.39 -0.37 -4.75
N ASN A 406 21.53 -1.31 -5.16
CA ASN A 406 21.94 -2.45 -5.99
C ASN A 406 22.63 -2.00 -7.29
N LEU A 407 22.06 -0.99 -7.96
CA LEU A 407 22.65 -0.41 -9.17
C LEU A 407 24.03 0.23 -8.89
N GLY A 408 24.19 0.93 -7.75
CA GLY A 408 25.48 1.48 -7.34
C GLY A 408 26.55 0.40 -7.12
N VAL A 409 26.16 -0.75 -6.55
CA VAL A 409 27.06 -1.90 -6.35
C VAL A 409 27.59 -2.46 -7.67
N GLU A 410 26.82 -2.42 -8.76
CA GLU A 410 27.29 -2.86 -10.10
C GLU A 410 28.49 -2.05 -10.61
N TYR A 411 28.67 -0.80 -10.13
CA TYR A 411 29.75 0.10 -10.53
C TYR A 411 30.81 0.32 -9.45
N ALA A 412 30.66 -0.34 -8.31
CA ALA A 412 31.62 -0.37 -7.22
C ALA A 412 32.73 -1.38 -7.50
N ASN A 413 33.98 -0.99 -7.30
CA ASN A 413 35.17 -1.79 -7.54
C ASN A 413 35.85 -2.26 -6.24
N ALA A 414 35.45 -1.72 -5.09
CA ALA A 414 36.15 -1.93 -3.84
C ALA A 414 35.72 -3.21 -3.10
N HIS A 415 36.52 -3.59 -2.10
CA HIS A 415 36.25 -4.75 -1.24
C HIS A 415 35.13 -4.47 -0.25
N TYR A 416 35.12 -3.28 0.35
CA TYR A 416 34.07 -2.84 1.26
C TYR A 416 33.00 -2.05 0.51
N LEU A 417 31.74 -2.30 0.84
CA LEU A 417 30.60 -1.55 0.36
C LEU A 417 30.04 -0.75 1.53
N LEU A 418 29.94 0.57 1.36
CA LEU A 418 29.28 1.46 2.29
C LEU A 418 28.05 2.07 1.62
N PHE A 419 26.87 1.79 2.16
CA PHE A 419 25.62 2.43 1.75
C PHE A 419 25.38 3.64 2.63
N LEU A 420 25.11 4.80 2.04
CA LEU A 420 24.93 6.06 2.75
C LEU A 420 23.79 6.88 2.16
N ASN A 421 22.88 7.35 2.99
CA ASN A 421 21.86 8.30 2.58
C ASN A 421 22.48 9.66 2.18
N SER A 422 21.90 10.32 1.18
CA SER A 422 22.37 11.63 0.71
C SER A 422 22.29 12.74 1.76
N ASP A 423 21.47 12.57 2.80
CA ASP A 423 21.23 13.51 3.90
C ASP A 423 21.85 13.05 5.24
N ALA A 424 22.83 12.14 5.17
CA ALA A 424 23.65 11.72 6.29
C ALA A 424 25.09 12.29 6.18
N PHE A 425 25.59 12.87 7.29
CA PHE A 425 26.84 13.60 7.34
C PHE A 425 27.70 13.14 8.53
N PRO A 426 28.97 12.75 8.33
CA PRO A 426 29.85 12.37 9.42
C PRO A 426 30.21 13.58 10.28
N THR A 427 30.28 13.37 11.60
CA THR A 427 30.66 14.42 12.55
C THR A 427 32.17 14.62 12.61
N ASN A 428 32.95 13.56 12.35
CA ASN A 428 34.41 13.56 12.41
C ASN A 428 35.03 12.80 11.21
N PRO A 429 36.24 13.20 10.75
CA PRO A 429 37.03 12.41 9.80
C PRO A 429 37.46 11.05 10.36
N GLY A 430 37.83 10.12 9.47
CA GLY A 430 38.28 8.76 9.78
C GLY A 430 37.14 7.80 10.13
N TRP A 431 35.89 8.17 9.84
CA TRP A 431 34.71 7.40 10.24
C TRP A 431 34.57 6.09 9.43
N VAL A 432 34.91 6.11 8.14
CA VAL A 432 34.90 4.88 7.30
C VAL A 432 35.99 3.91 7.75
N GLU A 433 37.21 4.42 8.01
CA GLU A 433 38.35 3.64 8.52
C GLU A 433 37.98 2.93 9.83
N GLN A 434 37.39 3.66 10.77
CA GLN A 434 36.93 3.09 12.04
C GLN A 434 35.86 2.01 11.86
N LEU A 435 34.90 2.21 10.95
CA LEU A 435 33.90 1.18 10.64
C LEU A 435 34.56 -0.06 10.01
N THR A 436 35.53 0.11 9.10
CA THR A 436 36.27 -1.01 8.51
C THR A 436 37.09 -1.77 9.56
N ASP A 437 37.72 -1.07 10.49
CA ASP A 437 38.47 -1.67 11.59
C ASP A 437 37.56 -2.51 12.50
N VAL A 438 36.39 -1.98 12.85
CA VAL A 438 35.41 -2.71 13.66
C VAL A 438 34.92 -3.95 12.90
N LEU A 439 34.56 -3.82 11.61
CA LEU A 439 34.12 -4.95 10.80
C LEU A 439 35.19 -6.05 10.73
N ASN A 440 36.46 -5.69 10.61
CA ASN A 440 37.58 -6.63 10.54
C ASN A 440 37.98 -7.21 11.91
N SER A 441 37.61 -6.57 13.02
CA SER A 441 37.99 -6.99 14.36
C SER A 441 37.41 -8.35 14.77
N ASN A 442 36.31 -8.78 14.11
CA ASN A 442 35.68 -10.07 14.34
C ASN A 442 35.10 -10.62 13.04
N SER A 443 35.53 -11.82 12.65
CA SER A 443 35.06 -12.47 11.42
C SER A 443 33.56 -12.77 11.41
N ASP A 444 32.89 -12.78 12.56
CA ASP A 444 31.44 -13.02 12.66
C ASP A 444 30.63 -11.75 12.38
N TYR A 445 31.26 -10.58 12.33
CA TYR A 445 30.58 -9.33 11.98
C TYR A 445 30.30 -9.30 10.48
N GLY A 446 29.01 -9.21 10.13
CA GLY A 446 28.56 -9.14 8.74
C GLY A 446 28.34 -7.71 8.27
N VAL A 447 27.79 -6.87 9.14
CA VAL A 447 27.55 -5.46 8.85
C VAL A 447 27.71 -4.61 10.09
N VAL A 448 28.32 -3.44 9.92
CA VAL A 448 28.47 -2.43 10.97
C VAL A 448 27.72 -1.15 10.58
N SER A 449 27.15 -0.46 11.58
CA SER A 449 26.47 0.83 11.41
C SER A 449 26.89 1.78 12.52
N PRO A 450 27.15 3.06 12.21
CA PRO A 450 27.42 4.08 13.22
C PRO A 450 26.17 4.45 14.01
N ARG A 451 26.35 5.27 15.05
CA ARG A 451 25.27 6.04 15.67
C ARG A 451 24.80 7.12 14.70
N LEU A 452 23.48 7.22 14.55
CA LEU A 452 22.87 8.33 13.82
C LEU A 452 22.22 9.29 14.81
N LEU A 453 22.44 10.58 14.60
CA LEU A 453 21.89 11.67 15.39
C LEU A 453 20.89 12.47 14.55
N PHE A 454 19.82 12.94 15.18
CA PHE A 454 18.98 13.98 14.62
C PHE A 454 19.73 15.32 14.55
N ALA A 455 19.15 16.29 13.85
CA ALA A 455 19.72 17.63 13.72
C ALA A 455 19.89 18.38 15.06
N ASP A 456 19.13 18.00 16.09
CA ASP A 456 19.23 18.55 17.44
C ASP A 456 20.28 17.84 18.32
N GLY A 457 20.98 16.84 17.77
CA GLY A 457 22.02 16.06 18.47
C GLY A 457 21.49 14.88 19.27
N SER A 458 20.17 14.67 19.35
CA SER A 458 19.60 13.48 20.00
C SER A 458 19.79 12.22 19.14
N ILE A 459 19.81 11.05 19.77
CA ILE A 459 19.94 9.76 19.08
C ILE A 459 18.75 9.56 18.12
N GLN A 460 19.04 9.22 16.88
CA GLN A 460 18.06 8.72 15.91
C GLN A 460 18.18 7.21 15.72
N HIS A 461 19.40 6.66 15.77
CA HIS A 461 19.64 5.22 15.63
C HIS A 461 20.80 4.76 16.52
N ALA A 462 20.50 3.73 17.32
CA ALA A 462 21.46 3.02 18.17
C ALA A 462 21.24 1.49 18.04
N GLY A 463 21.12 1.01 16.80
CA GLY A 463 20.62 -0.32 16.48
C GLY A 463 19.10 -0.34 16.30
N MET A 464 18.56 -1.53 16.03
CA MET A 464 17.13 -1.76 15.78
C MET A 464 16.66 -3.06 16.44
N GLU A 465 15.46 -3.01 17.00
CA GLU A 465 14.72 -4.12 17.60
C GLU A 465 13.39 -4.33 16.87
N PHE A 466 12.71 -5.43 17.19
CA PHE A 466 11.42 -5.77 16.59
C PHE A 466 10.33 -5.83 17.66
N VAL A 467 9.27 -5.06 17.46
CA VAL A 467 8.13 -4.99 18.40
C VAL A 467 6.87 -5.48 17.69
N TYR A 468 6.17 -6.42 18.31
CA TYR A 468 4.88 -6.88 17.83
C TYR A 468 3.78 -5.91 18.27
N ARG A 469 2.99 -5.43 17.31
CA ARG A 469 1.83 -4.56 17.54
C ARG A 469 0.57 -5.40 17.45
N ASN A 470 0.02 -5.78 18.60
CA ASN A 470 -1.17 -6.64 18.67
C ASN A 470 -2.38 -6.05 17.93
N GLU A 471 -2.54 -4.72 18.00
CA GLU A 471 -3.67 -3.99 17.40
C GLU A 471 -3.65 -4.06 15.88
N LEU A 472 -2.46 -4.20 15.30
CA LEU A 472 -2.23 -4.25 13.85
C LEU A 472 -1.85 -5.66 13.37
N SER A 473 -1.65 -6.63 14.28
CA SER A 473 -1.18 -7.98 13.97
C SER A 473 0.10 -8.04 13.11
N ILE A 474 1.06 -7.14 13.39
CA ILE A 474 2.32 -7.05 12.65
C ILE A 474 3.54 -6.82 13.55
N TRP A 475 4.72 -7.19 13.03
CA TRP A 475 6.02 -6.77 13.59
C TRP A 475 6.48 -5.46 12.98
N THR A 476 6.94 -4.52 13.81
CA THR A 476 7.49 -3.23 13.38
C THR A 476 8.94 -3.07 13.79
N ASN A 477 9.73 -2.41 12.94
CA ASN A 477 11.09 -1.98 13.26
C ASN A 477 11.03 -0.88 14.33
N HIS A 478 11.77 -1.06 15.41
CA HIS A 478 11.85 -0.14 16.54
C HIS A 478 13.29 0.29 16.75
N HIS A 479 13.51 1.60 16.87
CA HIS A 479 14.83 2.18 17.14
C HIS A 479 14.93 2.48 18.64
N PRO A 480 15.62 1.64 19.44
CA PRO A 480 15.82 1.92 20.86
C PRO A 480 16.54 3.26 21.05
N ASN A 481 16.26 3.90 22.18
CA ASN A 481 16.90 5.16 22.60
C ASN A 481 16.65 6.36 21.66
N MET A 482 15.75 6.25 20.68
CA MET A 482 15.42 7.36 19.80
C MET A 482 14.92 8.59 20.61
N GLY A 483 15.53 9.75 20.34
CA GLY A 483 15.23 11.04 20.97
C GLY A 483 15.95 11.31 22.29
N ILE A 484 16.81 10.42 22.78
CA ILE A 484 17.59 10.66 24.01
C ILE A 484 18.97 11.25 23.70
N ASP A 485 19.61 11.87 24.70
CA ASP A 485 20.97 12.40 24.59
C ASP A 485 22.01 11.26 24.43
N PRO A 486 23.01 11.39 23.53
CA PRO A 486 24.04 10.37 23.32
C PRO A 486 24.82 9.94 24.57
N SER A 487 24.94 10.82 25.58
CA SER A 487 25.57 10.49 26.86
C SER A 487 24.80 9.48 27.71
N LEU A 488 23.53 9.23 27.37
CA LEU A 488 22.66 8.25 28.02
C LEU A 488 22.57 6.93 27.24
N ASP A 489 23.29 6.79 26.13
CA ASP A 489 23.37 5.52 25.42
C ASP A 489 24.00 4.46 26.33
N PRO A 490 23.32 3.33 26.59
CA PRO A 490 23.88 2.24 27.40
C PRO A 490 25.10 1.57 26.75
N HIS A 491 25.35 1.80 25.45
CA HIS A 491 26.46 1.21 24.71
C HIS A 491 27.59 2.22 24.49
N SER A 492 28.79 1.89 24.98
CA SER A 492 30.02 2.65 24.75
C SER A 492 31.00 1.97 23.78
N GLU A 493 30.72 0.73 23.38
CA GLU A 493 31.55 -0.11 22.51
C GLU A 493 30.71 -0.76 21.41
N ALA A 494 31.38 -1.29 20.38
CA ALA A 494 30.73 -2.02 19.29
C ALA A 494 29.88 -3.18 19.84
N THR A 495 28.58 -3.16 19.55
CA THR A 495 27.60 -4.05 20.16
C THR A 495 26.80 -4.79 19.09
N VAL A 496 26.64 -6.11 19.25
CA VAL A 496 25.78 -6.91 18.38
C VAL A 496 24.31 -6.56 18.64
N VAL A 497 23.58 -6.23 17.58
CA VAL A 497 22.17 -5.84 17.62
C VAL A 497 21.35 -6.68 16.63
N PRO A 498 20.01 -6.80 16.80
CA PRO A 498 19.19 -7.61 15.91
C PRO A 498 19.18 -7.14 14.45
N ALA A 499 19.27 -5.82 14.23
CA ALA A 499 19.36 -5.17 12.92
C ALA A 499 19.94 -3.75 13.07
N VAL A 500 20.32 -3.15 11.94
CA VAL A 500 20.76 -1.76 11.81
C VAL A 500 20.03 -1.10 10.64
N THR A 501 20.11 0.22 10.51
CA THR A 501 19.37 0.96 9.47
C THR A 501 20.18 1.19 8.19
N GLY A 502 19.49 1.20 7.05
CA GLY A 502 20.07 1.44 5.72
C GLY A 502 20.62 2.85 5.50
N ALA A 503 20.39 3.79 6.42
CA ALA A 503 20.90 5.16 6.29
C ALA A 503 22.44 5.23 6.31
N CYS A 504 23.11 4.28 7.00
CA CYS A 504 24.54 4.07 6.90
C CYS A 504 24.93 2.63 7.25
N MET A 505 25.35 1.81 6.29
CA MET A 505 25.78 0.42 6.52
C MET A 505 27.09 0.11 5.81
N LEU A 506 28.06 -0.48 6.51
CA LEU A 506 29.31 -0.98 5.91
C LEU A 506 29.38 -2.52 6.03
N MET A 507 29.65 -3.19 4.91
CA MET A 507 29.86 -4.63 4.85
C MET A 507 30.85 -5.01 3.74
N THR A 508 31.26 -6.28 3.67
CA THR A 508 32.07 -6.76 2.55
C THR A 508 31.22 -7.02 1.32
N ARG A 509 31.78 -6.75 0.13
CA ARG A 509 31.17 -7.12 -1.17
C ARG A 509 30.83 -8.60 -1.23
N ALA A 510 31.76 -9.45 -0.79
CA ALA A 510 31.57 -10.90 -0.84
C ALA A 510 30.32 -11.35 -0.05
N LEU A 511 30.10 -10.78 1.14
CA LEU A 511 28.89 -11.08 1.91
C LEU A 511 27.64 -10.53 1.22
N PHE A 512 27.67 -9.28 0.74
CA PHE A 512 26.55 -8.65 0.04
C PHE A 512 26.08 -9.47 -1.17
N ASP A 513 27.03 -9.89 -2.01
CA ASP A 513 26.75 -10.73 -3.18
C ASP A 513 26.19 -12.10 -2.76
N SER A 514 26.74 -12.71 -1.69
CA SER A 514 26.28 -14.03 -1.20
C SER A 514 24.86 -14.02 -0.65
N VAL A 515 24.40 -12.90 -0.09
CA VAL A 515 23.03 -12.75 0.44
C VAL A 515 22.04 -12.24 -0.61
N GLY A 516 22.49 -11.99 -1.84
CA GLY A 516 21.66 -11.51 -2.95
C GLY A 516 21.28 -10.03 -2.86
N GLY A 517 22.06 -9.23 -2.13
CA GLY A 517 21.90 -7.78 -2.02
C GLY A 517 20.56 -7.30 -1.43
N TRP A 518 20.21 -6.04 -1.74
CA TRP A 518 18.97 -5.43 -1.27
C TRP A 518 17.74 -6.05 -1.96
N ASP A 519 16.67 -6.29 -1.21
CA ASP A 519 15.41 -6.79 -1.78
C ASP A 519 14.62 -5.66 -2.46
N ASN A 520 14.42 -5.77 -3.78
CA ASN A 520 13.65 -4.82 -4.59
C ASN A 520 12.12 -5.05 -4.52
N GLY A 521 11.64 -5.86 -3.58
CA GLY A 521 10.24 -6.26 -3.42
C GLY A 521 9.41 -5.42 -2.46
N TYR A 522 10.00 -4.48 -1.73
CA TYR A 522 9.29 -3.59 -0.81
C TYR A 522 8.63 -2.42 -1.55
N LEU A 523 7.39 -2.12 -1.17
CA LEU A 523 6.57 -1.10 -1.81
C LEU A 523 6.86 0.27 -1.19
N ILE A 524 7.54 1.17 -1.91
CA ILE A 524 7.80 2.56 -1.46
C ILE A 524 8.59 2.61 -0.14
N GLY A 525 9.61 1.75 0.00
CA GLY A 525 10.56 1.73 1.12
C GLY A 525 10.01 1.19 2.43
N ASP A 526 10.82 1.28 3.48
CA ASP A 526 10.69 0.60 4.78
C ASP A 526 10.90 -0.92 4.72
N PHE A 527 11.59 -1.43 5.75
CA PHE A 527 11.93 -2.84 5.98
C PHE A 527 12.99 -3.44 5.03
N GLU A 528 13.45 -2.73 4.00
CA GLU A 528 14.58 -3.20 3.19
C GLU A 528 15.90 -3.36 3.98
N ASP A 529 16.11 -2.55 5.02
CA ASP A 529 17.28 -2.60 5.89
C ASP A 529 17.24 -3.78 6.85
N SER A 530 16.11 -3.99 7.52
CA SER A 530 15.90 -5.18 8.36
C SER A 530 15.88 -6.47 7.54
N ASP A 531 15.39 -6.46 6.29
CA ASP A 531 15.48 -7.60 5.37
C ASP A 531 16.93 -7.98 5.08
N LEU A 532 17.78 -7.01 4.75
CA LEU A 532 19.21 -7.26 4.53
C LEU A 532 19.88 -7.79 5.81
N CYS A 533 19.57 -7.21 6.96
CA CYS A 533 20.06 -7.69 8.26
C CYS A 533 19.67 -9.15 8.53
N PHE A 534 18.44 -9.55 8.20
CA PHE A 534 17.99 -10.93 8.36
C PHE A 534 18.65 -11.90 7.40
N LYS A 535 18.87 -11.52 6.13
CA LYS A 535 19.66 -12.35 5.21
C LYS A 535 21.09 -12.57 5.71
N ILE A 536 21.71 -11.54 6.27
CA ILE A 536 23.05 -11.62 6.89
C ILE A 536 23.04 -12.58 8.08
N ARG A 537 22.01 -12.50 8.94
CA ARG A 537 21.86 -13.38 10.10
C ARG A 537 21.59 -14.84 9.73
N GLU A 538 20.90 -15.12 8.62
CA GLU A 538 20.75 -16.49 8.11
C GLU A 538 22.09 -17.13 7.73
N GLN A 539 23.09 -16.33 7.35
CA GLN A 539 24.46 -16.79 7.11
C GLN A 539 25.29 -16.95 8.41
N GLY A 540 24.64 -16.79 9.58
CA GLY A 540 25.31 -16.86 10.89
C GLY A 540 26.17 -15.64 11.23
N LYS A 541 26.02 -14.53 10.50
CA LYS A 541 26.74 -13.27 10.74
C LYS A 541 25.94 -12.31 11.61
N HIS A 542 26.64 -11.36 12.22
CA HIS A 542 26.06 -10.39 13.15
C HIS A 542 25.94 -8.99 12.53
N CYS A 543 24.87 -8.30 12.92
CA CYS A 543 24.72 -6.86 12.73
C CYS A 543 25.27 -6.14 13.95
N VAL A 544 26.05 -5.08 13.75
CA VAL A 544 26.80 -4.43 14.82
C VAL A 544 26.57 -2.93 14.80
N TYR A 545 26.18 -2.42 15.96
CA TYR A 545 26.07 -0.99 16.23
C TYR A 545 27.40 -0.46 16.78
N VAL A 546 27.90 0.65 16.23
CA VAL A 546 29.18 1.27 16.58
C VAL A 546 28.95 2.66 17.19
N PRO A 547 28.82 2.79 18.52
CA PRO A 547 28.49 4.06 19.18
C PRO A 547 29.62 5.10 19.14
N THR A 548 30.85 4.70 18.82
CA THR A 548 32.03 5.59 18.75
C THR A 548 32.12 6.35 17.44
N VAL A 549 31.34 5.97 16.42
CA VAL A 549 31.25 6.66 15.13
C VAL A 549 29.88 7.31 15.04
N GLU A 550 29.84 8.61 14.73
CA GLU A 550 28.59 9.38 14.72
C GLU A 550 28.39 10.11 13.39
N LEU A 551 27.15 10.03 12.87
CA LEU A 551 26.69 10.81 11.73
C LEU A 551 25.42 11.58 12.14
N THR A 552 25.29 12.82 11.68
CA THR A 552 24.01 13.54 11.70
C THR A 552 23.20 13.16 10.46
N HIS A 553 21.97 12.69 10.63
CA HIS A 553 21.07 12.33 9.54
C HIS A 553 19.78 13.14 9.62
N LEU A 554 19.53 13.96 8.59
CA LEU A 554 18.48 14.97 8.59
C LEU A 554 17.06 14.43 8.32
N GLU A 555 16.91 13.11 8.15
CA GLU A 555 15.70 12.30 7.95
C GLU A 555 14.45 13.02 7.36
N ARG A 556 13.94 12.50 6.22
CA ARG A 556 12.71 12.97 5.53
C ARG A 556 12.80 14.35 4.87
N GLN A 557 13.99 14.93 4.74
CA GLN A 557 14.20 16.14 3.94
C GLN A 557 14.33 15.87 2.43
N SER A 558 14.63 14.63 2.05
CA SER A 558 14.62 14.12 0.66
C SER A 558 13.29 13.45 0.28
N PHE A 559 12.46 13.12 1.28
CA PHE A 559 11.18 12.41 1.12
C PHE A 559 10.02 13.26 1.67
N ASN A 560 9.54 14.22 0.88
CA ASN A 560 8.28 14.90 1.19
C ASN A 560 7.14 13.88 1.13
N LEU A 561 6.32 13.83 2.18
CA LEU A 561 5.13 12.97 2.33
C LEU A 561 4.18 13.12 1.12
N THR A 562 4.40 12.35 0.07
CA THR A 562 3.53 12.29 -1.10
C THR A 562 2.51 11.18 -0.87
N GLY A 563 1.54 11.45 0.01
CA GLY A 563 0.39 10.58 0.25
C GLY A 563 -0.49 11.09 1.38
N ALA A 564 -1.79 10.78 1.33
CA ALA A 564 -2.64 10.94 2.50
C ALA A 564 -2.09 10.09 3.66
N PRO A 565 -2.10 10.58 4.93
CA PRO A 565 -1.57 9.85 6.08
C PRO A 565 -2.06 8.39 6.20
N ASP A 566 -3.29 8.12 5.74
CA ASP A 566 -3.88 6.78 5.69
C ASP A 566 -3.16 5.83 4.72
N PHE A 567 -2.85 6.27 3.49
CA PHE A 567 -2.17 5.43 2.50
C PHE A 567 -0.77 5.01 2.97
N ARG A 568 -0.01 5.95 3.53
CA ARG A 568 1.34 5.66 4.03
C ARG A 568 1.30 4.60 5.14
N THR A 569 0.34 4.71 6.06
CA THR A 569 0.13 3.75 7.15
C THR A 569 -0.15 2.35 6.59
N LYS A 570 -1.03 2.24 5.58
CA LYS A 570 -1.34 0.97 4.92
C LYS A 570 -0.14 0.37 4.17
N VAL A 571 0.72 1.22 3.57
CA VAL A 571 1.98 0.76 2.97
C VAL A 571 2.95 0.21 4.03
N VAL A 572 3.07 0.85 5.20
CA VAL A 572 3.86 0.30 6.32
C VAL A 572 3.32 -1.07 6.73
N ILE A 573 2.00 -1.20 6.91
CA ILE A 573 1.37 -2.49 7.26
C ILE A 573 1.63 -3.54 6.18
N TYR A 574 1.59 -3.15 4.90
CA TYR A 574 1.92 -4.03 3.78
C TYR A 574 3.35 -4.54 3.84
N ASN A 575 4.34 -3.65 3.94
CA ASN A 575 5.74 -4.04 3.99
C ASN A 575 6.08 -4.83 5.26
N ALA A 576 5.48 -4.49 6.39
CA ALA A 576 5.57 -5.26 7.63
C ALA A 576 5.00 -6.67 7.48
N THR A 577 3.84 -6.80 6.83
CA THR A 577 3.19 -8.09 6.56
C THR A 577 4.05 -8.96 5.61
N ARG A 578 4.62 -8.35 4.56
CA ARG A 578 5.58 -9.05 3.68
C ARG A 578 6.82 -9.51 4.46
N HIS A 579 7.42 -8.60 5.22
CA HIS A 579 8.62 -8.87 6.02
C HIS A 579 8.38 -9.98 7.05
N GLN A 580 7.26 -9.95 7.79
CA GLN A 580 6.96 -10.99 8.78
C GLN A 580 6.66 -12.35 8.14
N ASN A 581 5.98 -12.37 6.98
CA ASN A 581 5.69 -13.63 6.30
C ASN A 581 6.99 -14.29 5.81
N LYS A 582 7.93 -13.47 5.33
CA LYS A 582 9.26 -13.91 4.91
C LYS A 582 10.14 -14.37 6.09
N TRP A 583 10.10 -13.64 7.21
CA TRP A 583 11.08 -13.78 8.30
C TRP A 583 10.51 -14.25 9.65
N SER A 584 9.34 -14.88 9.64
CA SER A 584 8.61 -15.30 10.85
C SER A 584 9.47 -16.01 11.90
N SER A 585 10.33 -16.95 11.47
CA SER A 585 11.24 -17.68 12.36
C SER A 585 12.25 -16.76 13.07
N LEU A 586 12.94 -15.88 12.33
CA LEU A 586 13.93 -14.97 12.89
C LEU A 586 13.30 -13.89 13.77
N LEU A 587 12.10 -13.43 13.43
CA LEU A 587 11.35 -12.47 14.26
C LEU A 587 11.00 -13.08 15.61
N GLN A 588 10.51 -14.33 15.63
CA GLN A 588 10.20 -15.04 16.88
C GLN A 588 11.45 -15.27 17.76
N GLN A 589 12.61 -15.48 17.14
CA GLN A 589 13.89 -15.61 17.87
C GLN A 589 14.44 -14.27 18.37
N SER A 590 14.12 -13.17 17.68
CA SER A 590 14.57 -11.82 18.02
C SER A 590 13.73 -11.17 19.12
N VAL A 591 12.68 -11.84 19.59
CA VAL A 591 11.95 -11.44 20.80
C VAL A 591 12.89 -11.66 21.98
N SER A 592 13.40 -10.56 22.52
CA SER A 592 14.04 -10.54 23.82
C SER A 592 13.16 -11.34 24.78
N LYS A 593 13.70 -12.41 25.38
CA LYS A 593 13.12 -12.96 26.61
C LYS A 593 13.26 -11.84 27.64
N GLY A 594 12.24 -10.98 27.69
CA GLY A 594 12.13 -9.91 28.68
C GLY A 594 12.20 -10.47 30.09
#